data_AF-A0A3D4UHC7-F1
#
_entry.id   AF-A0A3D4UHC7-F1
#
_cell.length_a   1.000
_cell.length_b   1.000
_cell.length_c   1.000
_cell.angle_alpha   90.00
_cell.angle_beta   90.00
_cell.angle_gamma   90.00
#
_symmetry.space_group_name_H-M   'P 1'
#
loop_
_entity.id
_entity.type
_entity.pdbx_description
1 polymer ?
#
loop_
_entity_poly.entity_id
_entity_poly.type
_entity_poly.pdbx_seq_one_letter_code
_entity_poly.pdbx_strand_id
1 'polypeptide(L)'
;MARRTKNESARDFRPGPIGWARRRVLPLLAKGSALLGIVLLGAWITGRVLTDEHHWSQYLYWLPPLGVVGGAWVLLVLSTIFAALSRRLGGLILRPVLLVLVIGCSLYLLLGVWHLQRVVTVSDAKAPDAIRVLHWNHGGKTIDTDAWGARIKEIDTDIVLIANPDWGEERQDLLEQFEYFAPDERVRWVNYSYRVHADPAHFRV
;
A
#
# COMPACT_ATOMS: atom_id res chain seq x y z
N MET A 1 17.88 64.68 41.52
CA MET A 1 17.14 63.92 40.48
C MET A 1 18.16 63.29 39.53
N ALA A 2 18.56 62.04 39.77
CA ALA A 2 19.55 61.34 38.93
C ALA A 2 18.87 60.16 38.21
N ARG A 3 18.78 60.23 36.87
CA ARG A 3 18.30 59.15 36.01
C ARG A 3 19.33 58.01 36.03
N ARG A 4 19.03 56.95 36.79
CA ARG A 4 19.80 55.69 36.77
C ARG A 4 19.62 55.03 35.40
N THR A 5 20.68 55.04 34.59
CA THR A 5 20.77 54.43 33.27
C THR A 5 20.64 52.91 33.36
N LYS A 6 19.44 52.39 33.06
CA LYS A 6 19.08 50.96 33.07
C LYS A 6 19.62 50.16 31.86
N ASN A 7 20.74 50.58 31.25
CA ASN A 7 21.14 50.11 29.91
C ASN A 7 22.38 49.21 29.83
N GLU A 8 23.04 48.85 30.93
CA GLU A 8 24.31 48.08 30.85
C GLU A 8 24.21 46.60 31.26
N SER A 9 23.02 46.11 31.65
CA SER A 9 22.86 44.69 32.02
C SER A 9 22.25 43.81 30.93
N ALA A 10 22.17 44.28 29.69
CA ALA A 10 21.96 43.43 28.52
C ALA A 10 23.29 42.74 28.13
N ARG A 11 23.98 42.16 29.13
CA ARG A 11 25.17 41.34 28.89
C ARG A 11 24.77 40.17 28.02
N ASP A 12 25.38 40.13 26.84
CA ASP A 12 25.52 39.00 25.92
C ASP A 12 24.97 37.67 26.44
N PHE A 13 23.65 37.52 26.40
CA PHE A 13 23.02 36.25 26.68
C PHE A 13 23.18 35.38 25.44
N ARG A 14 24.42 34.92 25.20
CA ARG A 14 24.68 33.87 24.21
C ARG A 14 23.89 32.66 24.69
N PRO A 15 22.84 32.23 23.96
CA PRO A 15 22.08 31.09 24.38
C PRO A 15 23.05 29.92 24.46
N GLY A 16 23.09 29.23 25.61
CA GLY A 16 23.84 27.99 25.74
C GLY A 16 23.45 27.00 24.64
N PRO A 17 24.23 25.93 24.42
CA PRO A 17 24.05 25.00 23.30
C PRO A 17 22.61 24.47 23.17
N ILE A 18 21.95 24.21 24.31
CA ILE A 18 20.54 23.79 24.38
C ILE A 18 19.59 24.87 23.82
N GLY A 19 19.82 26.13 24.17
CA GLY A 19 19.03 27.27 23.69
C GLY A 19 19.21 27.51 22.20
N TRP A 20 20.43 27.31 21.67
CA TRP A 20 20.70 27.38 20.24
C TRP A 20 19.98 26.26 19.47
N ALA A 21 20.10 25.01 19.94
CA ALA A 21 19.44 23.86 19.32
C ALA A 21 17.91 24.02 19.26
N ARG A 22 17.28 24.46 20.37
CA ARG A 22 15.83 24.71 20.41
C ARG A 22 15.35 25.84 19.48
N ARG A 23 16.22 26.81 19.15
CA ARG A 23 15.88 27.95 18.28
C ARG A 23 16.11 27.68 16.80
N ARG A 24 17.11 26.85 16.45
CA ARG A 24 17.55 26.64 15.07
C ARG A 24 17.30 25.22 14.57
N VAL A 25 17.71 24.21 15.33
CA VAL A 25 17.68 22.81 14.88
C VAL A 25 16.28 22.21 14.96
N LEU A 26 15.61 22.31 16.11
CA LEU A 26 14.28 21.69 16.29
C LEU A 26 13.22 22.19 15.29
N PRO A 27 13.11 23.50 14.96
CA PRO A 27 12.18 23.95 13.93
C PRO A 27 12.50 23.41 12.53
N LEU A 28 13.79 23.20 12.22
CA LEU A 28 14.21 22.62 10.95
C LEU A 28 13.85 21.13 10.88
N LEU A 29 14.09 20.38 11.96
CA LEU A 29 13.67 18.98 12.07
C LEU A 29 12.15 18.86 11.97
N ALA A 30 11.38 19.71 12.65
CA ALA A 30 9.92 19.72 12.57
C ALA A 30 9.43 19.93 11.12
N LYS A 31 10.01 20.90 10.40
CA LYS A 31 9.70 21.16 8.99
C LYS A 31 10.15 20.03 8.08
N GLY A 32 11.35 19.50 8.29
CA GLY A 32 11.92 18.41 7.51
C GLY A 32 11.10 17.14 7.62
N SER A 33 10.67 16.76 8.83
CA SER A 33 9.77 15.62 9.03
C SER A 33 8.43 15.81 8.33
N ALA A 34 7.81 16.99 8.46
CA ALA A 34 6.54 17.26 7.78
C ALA A 34 6.67 17.21 6.25
N LEU A 35 7.72 17.84 5.71
CA LEU A 35 7.99 17.85 4.27
C LEU A 35 8.26 16.44 3.74
N LEU A 36 9.06 15.64 4.46
CA LEU A 36 9.35 14.26 4.08
C LEU A 36 8.07 13.41 4.07
N GLY A 37 7.18 13.61 5.04
CA GLY A 37 5.88 12.93 5.06
C GLY A 37 5.00 13.31 3.87
N ILE A 38 4.98 14.59 3.50
CA ILE A 38 4.23 15.08 2.33
C ILE A 38 4.81 14.48 1.04
N VAL A 39 6.14 14.48 0.89
CA VAL A 39 6.82 13.90 -0.29
C VAL A 39 6.55 12.40 -0.39
N LEU A 40 6.62 11.68 0.73
CA LEU A 40 6.35 10.25 0.79
C LEU A 40 4.91 9.93 0.35
N LEU A 41 3.92 10.63 0.89
CA LEU A 41 2.52 10.46 0.49
C LEU A 41 2.26 10.92 -0.94
N GLY A 42 2.88 12.02 -1.37
CA GLY A 42 2.78 12.53 -2.74
C GLY A 42 3.30 11.52 -3.75
N ALA A 43 4.45 10.90 -3.49
CA ALA A 43 4.99 9.84 -4.33
C ALA A 43 4.03 8.64 -4.43
N TRP A 44 3.46 8.22 -3.29
CA TRP A 44 2.49 7.13 -3.27
C TRP A 44 1.18 7.46 -4.02
N ILE A 45 0.63 8.66 -3.81
CA ILE A 45 -0.56 9.15 -4.51
C ILE A 45 -0.29 9.19 -6.03
N THR A 46 0.86 9.72 -6.45
CA THR A 46 1.24 9.74 -7.87
C THR A 46 1.27 8.33 -8.47
N GLY A 47 1.83 7.35 -7.75
CA GLY A 47 1.80 5.95 -8.18
C GLY A 47 0.37 5.40 -8.32
N ARG A 48 -0.55 5.79 -7.43
CA ARG A 48 -1.96 5.38 -7.47
C ARG A 48 -2.78 6.05 -8.56
N VAL A 49 -2.45 7.29 -8.93
CA VAL A 49 -3.17 8.02 -9.99
C VAL A 49 -2.73 7.53 -11.37
N LEU A 50 -1.42 7.38 -11.59
CA LEU A 50 -0.88 7.03 -12.91
C LEU A 50 -1.04 5.54 -13.26
N THR A 51 -1.28 4.67 -12.27
CA THR A 51 -1.71 3.26 -12.49
C THR A 51 -0.97 2.55 -13.62
N ASP A 52 0.35 2.43 -13.50
CA ASP A 52 1.25 1.78 -14.47
C ASP A 52 1.30 2.37 -15.89
N GLU A 53 0.76 3.58 -16.12
CA GLU A 53 0.87 4.29 -17.41
C GLU A 53 2.33 4.51 -17.84
N HIS A 54 3.24 4.67 -16.87
CA HIS A 54 4.66 4.82 -17.12
C HIS A 54 5.49 3.79 -16.35
N HIS A 55 6.61 3.35 -16.92
CA HIS A 55 7.49 2.38 -16.28
C HIS A 55 7.98 2.85 -14.89
N TRP A 56 8.31 4.14 -14.73
CA TRP A 56 8.73 4.67 -13.43
C TRP A 56 7.60 4.71 -12.39
N SER A 57 6.34 4.85 -12.82
CA SER A 57 5.19 4.87 -11.90
C SER A 57 4.90 3.50 -11.29
N GLN A 58 5.36 2.42 -11.93
CA GLN A 58 5.26 1.05 -11.38
C GLN A 58 5.96 0.96 -10.04
N TYR A 59 7.18 1.52 -9.91
CA TYR A 59 7.91 1.51 -8.64
C TYR A 59 7.18 2.27 -7.52
N LEU A 60 6.43 3.33 -7.87
CA LEU A 60 5.64 4.09 -6.89
C LEU A 60 4.35 3.38 -6.52
N TYR A 61 3.69 2.75 -7.50
CA TYR A 61 2.48 1.95 -7.28
C TYR A 61 2.73 0.78 -6.33
N TRP A 62 3.91 0.17 -6.42
CA TRP A 62 4.35 -0.98 -5.63
C TRP A 62 4.79 -0.65 -4.20
N LEU A 63 4.82 0.64 -3.83
CA LEU A 63 5.15 1.02 -2.46
C LEU A 63 4.11 0.40 -1.48
N PRO A 64 4.57 -0.29 -0.41
CA PRO A 64 3.69 -0.98 0.52
C PRO A 64 2.80 0.04 1.25
N PRO A 65 1.46 0.01 1.07
CA PRO A 65 0.58 1.06 1.58
C PRO A 65 0.69 1.28 3.09
N LEU A 66 0.81 0.19 3.86
CA LEU A 66 0.99 0.24 5.31
C LEU A 66 2.29 0.93 5.72
N GLY A 67 3.39 0.66 5.00
CA GLY A 67 4.68 1.29 5.27
C GLY A 67 4.66 2.79 4.97
N VAL A 68 4.05 3.19 3.86
CA VAL A 68 3.94 4.60 3.45
C VAL A 68 3.05 5.37 4.43
N VAL A 69 1.81 4.92 4.64
CA VAL A 69 0.84 5.64 5.49
C VAL A 69 1.28 5.62 6.96
N GLY A 70 1.76 4.47 7.46
CA GLY A 70 2.32 4.35 8.81
C GLY A 70 3.56 5.23 9.01
N GLY A 71 4.48 5.24 8.04
CA GLY A 71 5.65 6.13 8.06
C GLY A 71 5.27 7.61 8.07
N ALA A 72 4.25 8.00 7.31
CA ALA A 72 3.74 9.37 7.31
C ALA A 72 3.11 9.78 8.64
N TRP A 73 2.38 8.88 9.32
CA TRP A 73 1.90 9.10 10.70
C TRP A 73 3.07 9.33 11.67
N VAL A 74 4.12 8.50 11.61
CA VAL A 74 5.32 8.66 12.45
C VAL A 74 5.98 10.02 12.20
N LEU A 75 6.12 10.43 10.94
CA LEU A 75 6.69 11.73 10.57
C LEU A 75 5.85 12.91 11.06
N LEU A 76 4.52 12.79 11.04
CA LEU A 76 3.61 13.79 11.59
C LEU A 76 3.76 13.92 13.13
N VAL A 77 3.86 12.79 13.84
CA VAL A 77 4.10 12.77 15.30
C VAL A 77 5.44 13.40 15.63
N LEU A 78 6.52 13.00 14.96
CA LEU A 78 7.85 13.58 15.15
C LEU A 78 7.86 15.09 14.87
N SER A 79 7.20 15.53 13.79
CA SER A 79 7.06 16.95 13.46
C SER A 79 6.37 17.71 14.60
N THR A 80 5.34 17.13 15.20
CA THR A 80 4.57 17.72 16.30
C THR A 80 5.40 17.79 17.58
N ILE A 81 6.13 16.73 17.93
CA ILE A 81 7.05 16.70 19.09
C ILE A 81 8.14 17.75 18.94
N PHE A 82 8.82 17.80 17.78
CA PHE A 82 9.88 18.79 17.54
C PHE A 82 9.36 20.23 17.58
N ALA A 83 8.15 20.47 17.04
CA ALA A 83 7.52 21.78 17.09
C ALA A 83 7.21 22.19 18.55
N ALA A 84 6.63 21.29 19.35
CA ALA A 84 6.30 21.54 20.75
C ALA A 84 7.54 21.82 21.63
N LEU A 85 8.66 21.15 21.34
CA LEU A 85 9.94 21.37 22.04
C LEU A 85 10.67 22.64 21.57
N SER A 86 10.28 23.20 20.43
CA SER A 86 10.89 24.40 19.86
C SER A 86 10.22 25.68 20.36
N ARG A 87 10.97 26.79 20.39
CA ARG A 87 10.41 28.12 20.75
C ARG A 87 9.80 28.86 19.55
N ARG A 88 9.74 28.23 18.37
CA ARG A 88 9.30 28.85 17.12
C ARG A 88 8.23 27.97 16.47
N LEU A 89 7.30 28.58 15.75
CA LEU A 89 6.23 27.87 15.05
C LEU A 89 6.74 27.19 13.76
N GLY A 90 7.72 26.28 13.90
CA GLY A 90 8.23 25.48 12.79
C GLY A 90 7.12 24.59 12.19
N GLY A 91 6.93 24.65 10.87
CA GLY A 91 6.02 23.76 10.16
C GLY A 91 4.53 24.00 10.47
N LEU A 92 4.14 25.22 10.84
CA LEU A 92 2.73 25.53 11.16
C LEU A 92 1.78 25.25 9.98
N ILE A 93 2.22 25.48 8.74
CA ILE A 93 1.43 25.24 7.52
C ILE A 93 1.57 23.79 7.04
N LEU A 94 2.77 23.22 7.09
CA LEU A 94 3.04 21.87 6.58
C LEU A 94 2.33 20.77 7.40
N ARG A 95 2.18 20.96 8.72
CA ARG A 95 1.56 19.95 9.59
C ARG A 95 0.06 19.74 9.29
N PRO A 96 -0.79 20.77 9.18
CA PRO A 96 -2.17 20.62 8.73
C PRO A 96 -2.28 19.94 7.36
N VAL A 97 -1.43 20.33 6.40
CA VAL A 97 -1.40 19.69 5.07
C VAL A 97 -1.08 18.20 5.20
N LEU A 98 -0.02 17.86 5.94
CA LEU A 98 0.35 16.48 6.19
C LEU A 98 -0.77 15.72 6.91
N LEU A 99 -1.39 16.31 7.92
CA LEU A 99 -2.50 15.69 8.66
C LEU A 99 -3.68 15.36 7.73
N VAL A 100 -4.10 16.31 6.89
CA VAL A 100 -5.18 16.10 5.91
C VAL A 100 -4.82 14.99 4.93
N LEU A 101 -3.60 15.00 4.39
CA LEU A 101 -3.12 13.95 3.48
C LEU A 101 -3.10 12.58 4.17
N VAL A 102 -2.54 12.49 5.37
CA VAL A 102 -2.45 11.24 6.13
C VAL A 102 -3.84 10.68 6.44
N ILE A 103 -4.78 11.52 6.88
CA ILE A 103 -6.17 11.10 7.13
C ILE A 103 -6.84 10.65 5.83
N GLY A 104 -6.74 11.44 4.76
CA GLY A 104 -7.32 11.10 3.46
C GLY A 104 -6.77 9.78 2.91
N CYS A 105 -5.45 9.59 2.95
CA CYS A 105 -4.79 8.35 2.53
C CYS A 105 -5.16 7.16 3.43
N SER A 106 -5.35 7.37 4.73
CA SER A 106 -5.82 6.33 5.65
C SER A 106 -7.25 5.90 5.32
N LEU A 107 -8.16 6.86 5.08
CA LEU A 107 -9.53 6.57 4.66
C LEU A 107 -9.55 5.87 3.29
N TYR A 108 -8.73 6.31 2.33
CA TYR A 108 -8.59 5.63 1.05
C TYR A 108 -8.04 4.20 1.21
N LEU A 109 -7.10 3.96 2.11
CA LEU A 109 -6.62 2.60 2.37
C LEU A 109 -7.73 1.72 2.95
N LEU A 110 -8.42 2.19 3.98
CA LEU A 110 -9.49 1.44 4.65
C LEU A 110 -10.68 1.17 3.74
N LEU A 111 -11.12 2.19 2.99
CA LEU A 111 -12.35 2.14 2.21
C LEU A 111 -12.07 1.76 0.74
N GLY A 112 -11.06 2.38 0.13
CA GLY A 112 -10.70 2.15 -1.26
C GLY A 112 -10.02 0.82 -1.48
N VAL A 113 -8.95 0.53 -0.72
CA VAL A 113 -8.09 -0.64 -0.96
C VAL A 113 -8.59 -1.88 -0.21
N TRP A 114 -8.89 -1.76 1.08
CA TRP A 114 -9.36 -2.89 1.88
C TRP A 114 -10.86 -3.12 1.79
N HIS A 115 -11.57 -2.22 1.12
CA HIS A 115 -13.00 -2.33 0.92
C HIS A 115 -13.76 -2.63 2.22
N LEU A 116 -13.40 -2.01 3.35
CA LEU A 116 -14.07 -2.31 4.63
C LEU A 116 -15.58 -2.01 4.61
N GLN A 117 -16.04 -1.16 3.70
CA GLN A 117 -17.46 -0.92 3.44
C GLN A 117 -18.15 -2.05 2.65
N ARG A 118 -17.39 -2.89 1.92
CA ARG A 118 -17.92 -4.09 1.28
C ARG A 118 -18.02 -5.18 2.32
N VAL A 119 -19.05 -5.08 3.16
CA VAL A 119 -19.53 -6.25 3.90
C VAL A 119 -20.20 -7.16 2.87
N VAL A 120 -19.41 -8.03 2.25
CA VAL A 120 -19.97 -9.13 1.45
C VAL A 120 -20.51 -10.13 2.46
N THR A 121 -21.82 -10.08 2.71
CA THR A 121 -22.50 -11.18 3.39
C THR A 121 -22.46 -12.36 2.43
N VAL A 122 -21.49 -13.25 2.64
CA VAL A 122 -21.39 -14.50 1.90
C VAL A 122 -22.61 -15.33 2.30
N SER A 123 -23.57 -15.46 1.39
CA SER A 123 -24.60 -16.49 1.52
C SER A 123 -23.92 -17.82 1.22
N ASP A 124 -23.83 -18.70 2.22
CA ASP A 124 -23.26 -20.04 2.04
C ASP A 124 -24.04 -20.81 0.96
N ALA A 125 -25.37 -20.63 0.94
CA ALA A 125 -26.24 -21.26 -0.04
C ALA A 125 -26.11 -20.60 -1.43
N LYS A 126 -25.88 -21.44 -2.45
CA LYS A 126 -26.01 -21.09 -3.87
C LYS A 126 -27.49 -20.90 -4.19
N ALA A 127 -27.83 -19.82 -4.89
CA ALA A 127 -29.20 -19.65 -5.36
C ALA A 127 -29.50 -20.72 -6.45
N PRO A 128 -30.74 -21.26 -6.54
CA PRO A 128 -31.06 -22.42 -7.38
C PRO A 128 -30.62 -22.33 -8.85
N ASP A 129 -30.61 -21.12 -9.41
CA ASP A 129 -30.26 -20.86 -10.82
C ASP A 129 -28.99 -20.00 -10.98
N ALA A 130 -28.21 -19.83 -9.91
CA ALA A 130 -26.98 -19.03 -9.97
C ALA A 130 -25.79 -19.89 -10.39
N ILE A 131 -25.00 -19.37 -11.33
CA ILE A 131 -23.68 -19.91 -11.65
C ILE A 131 -22.67 -19.34 -10.64
N ARG A 132 -21.97 -20.22 -9.93
CA ARG A 132 -20.92 -19.85 -8.99
C ARG A 132 -19.57 -19.99 -9.68
N VAL A 133 -18.90 -18.84 -9.83
CA VAL A 133 -17.56 -18.76 -10.43
C VAL A 133 -16.55 -18.47 -9.32
N LEU A 134 -15.54 -19.33 -9.21
CA LEU A 134 -14.38 -19.11 -8.36
C LEU A 134 -13.22 -18.65 -9.23
N HIS A 135 -12.62 -17.51 -8.88
CA HIS A 135 -11.37 -17.06 -9.48
C HIS A 135 -10.26 -17.04 -8.42
N TRP A 136 -9.14 -17.66 -8.75
CA TRP A 136 -7.97 -17.73 -7.88
C TRP A 136 -6.71 -17.36 -8.63
N ASN A 137 -5.90 -16.47 -8.05
CA ASN A 137 -4.57 -16.14 -8.55
C ASN A 137 -3.54 -16.91 -7.73
N HIS A 138 -2.92 -17.92 -8.36
CA HIS A 138 -1.94 -18.82 -7.77
C HIS A 138 -0.61 -18.07 -7.57
N GLY A 139 -0.48 -17.36 -6.45
CA GLY A 139 0.73 -16.60 -6.09
C GLY A 139 1.64 -17.27 -5.06
N GLY A 140 1.27 -18.45 -4.54
CA GLY A 140 2.01 -19.15 -3.49
C GLY A 140 3.00 -20.16 -4.05
N LYS A 141 4.19 -20.25 -3.44
CA LYS A 141 5.26 -21.20 -3.84
C LYS A 141 4.98 -22.65 -3.44
N THR A 142 4.00 -22.87 -2.57
CA THR A 142 3.62 -24.19 -2.05
C THR A 142 2.14 -24.13 -1.72
N ILE A 143 1.35 -25.01 -2.32
CA ILE A 143 -0.06 -25.17 -2.03
C ILE A 143 -0.29 -26.59 -1.56
N ASP A 144 -1.01 -26.70 -0.44
CA ASP A 144 -1.65 -27.94 -0.06
C ASP A 144 -2.83 -28.14 -1.02
N THR A 145 -2.55 -28.84 -2.12
CA THR A 145 -3.51 -29.06 -3.18
C THR A 145 -4.72 -29.79 -2.60
N ASP A 146 -4.55 -30.84 -1.78
CA ASP A 146 -5.68 -31.61 -1.23
C ASP A 146 -6.62 -30.74 -0.38
N ALA A 147 -6.07 -29.92 0.51
CA ALA A 147 -6.85 -28.98 1.30
C ALA A 147 -7.54 -27.93 0.42
N TRP A 148 -6.89 -27.51 -0.68
CA TRP A 148 -7.53 -26.71 -1.71
C TRP A 148 -8.72 -27.48 -2.25
N GLY A 149 -8.51 -28.57 -3.01
CA GLY A 149 -9.56 -29.29 -3.72
C GLY A 149 -10.79 -29.61 -2.87
N ALA A 150 -10.60 -29.94 -1.58
CA ALA A 150 -11.68 -30.08 -0.60
C ALA A 150 -12.53 -28.81 -0.44
N ARG A 151 -11.91 -27.64 -0.26
CA ARG A 151 -12.61 -26.34 -0.16
C ARG A 151 -13.39 -25.99 -1.42
N ILE A 152 -12.91 -26.34 -2.61
CA ILE A 152 -13.62 -25.99 -3.86
C ILE A 152 -14.93 -26.77 -3.94
N LYS A 153 -14.89 -28.03 -3.50
CA LYS A 153 -16.04 -28.91 -3.43
C LYS A 153 -17.04 -28.43 -2.38
N GLU A 154 -16.55 -27.96 -1.22
CA GLU A 154 -17.40 -27.37 -0.18
C GLU A 154 -18.14 -26.10 -0.66
N ILE A 155 -17.51 -25.30 -1.53
CA ILE A 155 -18.07 -24.06 -2.05
C ILE A 155 -19.09 -24.33 -3.18
N ASP A 156 -19.35 -25.56 -3.63
CA ASP A 156 -20.34 -25.87 -4.69
C ASP A 156 -20.18 -24.98 -5.95
N THR A 157 -18.94 -24.85 -6.41
CA THR A 157 -18.56 -23.99 -7.54
C THR A 157 -18.89 -24.66 -8.87
N ASP A 158 -19.37 -23.93 -9.88
CA ASP A 158 -19.59 -24.47 -11.24
C ASP A 158 -18.37 -24.25 -12.16
N ILE A 159 -17.71 -23.10 -12.02
CA ILE A 159 -16.58 -22.69 -12.86
C ILE A 159 -15.41 -22.29 -11.98
N VAL A 160 -14.25 -22.90 -12.21
CA VAL A 160 -13.00 -22.54 -11.54
C VAL A 160 -12.04 -21.91 -12.55
N LEU A 161 -11.57 -20.71 -12.23
CA LEU A 161 -10.58 -19.96 -13.01
C LEU A 161 -9.30 -19.82 -12.18
N ILE A 162 -8.19 -20.35 -12.70
CA ILE A 162 -6.88 -20.28 -12.04
C ILE A 162 -5.96 -19.41 -12.88
N ALA A 163 -5.57 -18.27 -12.34
CA ALA A 163 -4.61 -17.34 -12.93
C ALA A 163 -3.21 -17.60 -12.36
N ASN A 164 -2.18 -17.45 -13.21
CA ASN A 164 -0.77 -17.65 -12.86
C ASN A 164 -0.43 -18.99 -12.15
N PRO A 165 -0.97 -20.16 -12.56
CA PRO A 165 -0.53 -21.41 -11.97
C PRO A 165 0.98 -21.58 -12.17
N ASP A 166 1.67 -22.10 -11.17
CA ASP A 166 3.09 -22.45 -11.32
C ASP A 166 3.25 -23.46 -12.46
N TRP A 167 4.42 -23.44 -13.10
CA TRP A 167 4.70 -24.35 -14.22
C TRP A 167 5.31 -25.65 -13.69
N GLY A 168 4.84 -26.81 -14.16
CA GLY A 168 5.44 -28.11 -13.85
C GLY A 168 4.44 -29.15 -13.36
N GLU A 169 4.93 -30.08 -12.53
CA GLU A 169 4.15 -31.19 -11.95
C GLU A 169 3.03 -30.67 -11.03
N GLU A 170 3.30 -29.64 -10.20
CA GLU A 170 2.31 -29.04 -9.30
C GLU A 170 1.06 -28.55 -10.04
N ARG A 171 1.21 -28.07 -11.28
CA ARG A 171 0.07 -27.70 -12.11
C ARG A 171 -0.77 -28.92 -12.49
N GLN A 172 -0.14 -30.03 -12.84
CA GLN A 172 -0.86 -31.24 -13.18
C GLN A 172 -1.60 -31.79 -11.97
N ASP A 173 -0.93 -31.85 -10.82
CA ASP A 173 -1.55 -32.27 -9.55
C ASP A 173 -2.77 -31.40 -9.23
N LEU A 174 -2.66 -30.08 -9.41
CA LEU A 174 -3.76 -29.14 -9.26
C LEU A 174 -4.90 -29.44 -10.26
N LEU A 175 -4.59 -29.67 -11.53
CA LEU A 175 -5.59 -29.99 -12.57
C LEU A 175 -6.29 -31.32 -12.32
N GLU A 176 -5.59 -32.32 -11.82
CA GLU A 176 -6.15 -33.64 -11.48
C GLU A 176 -7.23 -33.54 -10.40
N GLN A 177 -7.11 -32.59 -9.46
CA GLN A 177 -8.14 -32.37 -8.45
C GLN A 177 -9.45 -31.82 -9.03
N PHE A 178 -9.37 -31.20 -10.20
CA PHE A 178 -10.53 -30.69 -10.93
C PHE A 178 -11.17 -31.71 -11.85
N GLU A 179 -10.66 -32.94 -11.91
CA GLU A 179 -11.28 -34.01 -12.67
C GLU A 179 -12.78 -34.18 -12.32
N TYR A 180 -13.14 -33.95 -11.05
CA TYR A 180 -14.53 -33.96 -10.60
C TYR A 180 -15.46 -33.04 -11.41
N PHE A 181 -14.99 -31.88 -11.87
CA PHE A 181 -15.80 -30.93 -12.63
C PHE A 181 -15.92 -31.29 -14.11
N ALA A 182 -15.00 -32.11 -14.62
CA ALA A 182 -14.94 -32.47 -16.04
C ALA A 182 -14.39 -33.89 -16.23
N PRO A 183 -15.09 -34.92 -15.73
CA PRO A 183 -14.59 -36.31 -15.69
C PRO A 183 -14.35 -36.88 -17.09
N ASP A 184 -15.12 -36.41 -18.07
CA ASP A 184 -15.06 -36.86 -19.47
C ASP A 184 -14.09 -36.02 -20.33
N GLU A 185 -13.56 -34.90 -19.81
CA GLU A 185 -12.73 -33.94 -20.57
C GLU A 185 -11.24 -33.93 -20.16
N ARG A 186 -10.70 -35.04 -19.62
CA ARG A 186 -9.27 -35.19 -19.24
C ARG A 186 -8.25 -34.73 -20.32
N VAL A 187 -8.68 -34.47 -21.56
CA VAL A 187 -7.85 -34.08 -22.72
C VAL A 187 -7.99 -32.59 -23.13
N ARG A 188 -8.78 -31.75 -22.45
CA ARG A 188 -8.98 -30.33 -22.85
C ARG A 188 -8.76 -29.30 -21.74
N TRP A 189 -7.73 -29.49 -20.91
CA TRP A 189 -7.11 -28.35 -20.22
C TRP A 189 -6.31 -27.53 -21.25
N VAL A 190 -7.02 -26.76 -22.08
CA VAL A 190 -6.40 -25.92 -23.11
C VAL A 190 -5.54 -24.89 -22.39
N ASN A 191 -4.25 -25.14 -22.49
CA ASN A 191 -3.19 -24.23 -22.12
C ASN A 191 -3.37 -22.96 -22.96
N TYR A 192 -4.10 -21.96 -22.47
CA TYR A 192 -4.05 -20.60 -23.01
C TYR A 192 -2.72 -19.90 -22.68
N SER A 193 -1.67 -20.66 -22.36
CA SER A 193 -0.34 -20.21 -22.71
C SER A 193 -0.25 -20.22 -24.23
N TYR A 194 -0.49 -19.08 -24.85
CA TYR A 194 0.10 -18.82 -26.15
C TYR A 194 1.61 -19.05 -26.01
N ARG A 195 2.11 -20.25 -26.33
CA ARG A 195 3.40 -20.35 -27.00
C ARG A 195 3.14 -19.70 -28.35
N VAL A 196 3.30 -18.39 -28.39
CA VAL A 196 3.47 -17.70 -29.65
C VAL A 196 4.76 -18.28 -30.23
N HIS A 197 4.63 -19.32 -31.04
CA HIS A 197 5.65 -19.73 -32.01
C HIS A 197 5.70 -18.73 -33.19
N ALA A 198 5.14 -17.53 -33.04
CA ALA A 198 5.40 -16.44 -33.96
C ALA A 198 6.71 -15.75 -33.55
N ASP A 199 7.49 -15.46 -34.58
CA ASP A 199 8.71 -14.67 -34.54
C ASP A 199 8.58 -13.46 -33.58
N PRO A 200 9.49 -13.31 -32.59
CA PRO A 200 9.55 -12.15 -31.68
C PRO A 200 9.46 -10.79 -32.37
N ALA A 201 9.75 -10.71 -33.67
CA ALA A 201 9.58 -9.52 -34.49
C ALA A 201 8.15 -8.95 -34.54
N HIS A 202 7.11 -9.72 -34.18
CA HIS A 202 5.71 -9.25 -34.20
C HIS A 202 5.30 -8.42 -32.97
N PHE A 203 6.16 -8.34 -31.94
CA PHE A 203 5.92 -7.49 -30.78
C PHE A 203 6.99 -6.39 -30.72
N ARG A 204 7.00 -5.51 -31.72
CA ARG A 204 7.54 -4.17 -31.54
C ARG A 204 6.41 -3.27 -31.06
N VAL A 205 6.51 -2.84 -29.81
CA VAL A 205 5.90 -1.58 -29.36
C VAL A 205 6.75 -0.43 -29.89
#